data_AF-A0A9N9DVG1-F1
#
_entry.id   AF-A0A9N9DVG1-F1
#
_cell.length_a   1.000
_cell.length_b   1.000
_cell.length_c   1.000
_cell.angle_alpha   90.00
_cell.angle_beta   90.00
_cell.angle_gamma   90.00
#
_symmetry.space_group_name_H-M   'P 1'
#
loop_
_entity.id
_entity.type
_entity.pdbx_description
1 polymer ?
#
loop_
_entity_poly.entity_id
_entity_poly.type
_entity_poly.pdbx_seq_one_letter_code
_entity_poly.pdbx_strand_id
1 'polypeptide(L)'
;MNLKCGHLIAIIFAFGVLGAIILSFFTVTLSKIEPVRDRLTGYPTWHGVYQGFDRQKNDTMGTFIAVIMLVVGLIGLKLVLNPPTKPSLITKFYTVSDDNQESVISEVSTIGFNRSLVTYTLITSITAIAGVIFDIGKLWSAIGLFHNTIEIIILLLIGSGGRLTNVSYFVWMLIYIVSVAGICIFSNFPIDALFFKIQGLCMDYALVIEFVRIYISTKNHQDAGKDELPLDNDDYNDNQSKLLPITFNHHNSIIFLILASSAHVF
;
A
#
# COMPACT_ATOMS: atom_id res chain seq x y z
N MET A 1 -3.62 -14.51 -22.25
CA MET A 1 -2.60 -13.45 -22.04
C MET A 1 -1.75 -13.86 -20.83
N ASN A 2 -0.44 -14.03 -20.97
CA ASN A 2 0.42 -14.58 -19.91
C ASN A 2 0.59 -13.59 -18.75
N LEU A 3 -0.13 -13.82 -17.65
CA LEU A 3 -0.31 -12.96 -16.48
C LEU A 3 0.85 -12.98 -15.47
N LYS A 4 2.10 -13.08 -15.94
CA LYS A 4 3.28 -13.06 -15.06
C LYS A 4 3.74 -11.64 -14.66
N CYS A 5 3.12 -10.59 -15.24
CA CYS A 5 3.56 -9.20 -15.10
C CYS A 5 2.50 -8.23 -14.54
N GLY A 6 1.38 -8.72 -14.01
CA GLY A 6 0.24 -7.86 -13.58
C GLY A 6 0.63 -6.75 -12.61
N HIS A 7 1.49 -7.05 -11.64
CA HIS A 7 2.04 -6.08 -10.68
C HIS A 7 2.88 -4.97 -11.34
N LEU A 8 3.72 -5.32 -12.31
CA LEU A 8 4.53 -4.33 -13.04
C LEU A 8 3.63 -3.43 -13.89
N ILE A 9 2.63 -4.01 -14.55
CA ILE A 9 1.63 -3.27 -15.33
C ILE A 9 0.85 -2.32 -14.41
N ALA A 10 0.49 -2.75 -13.20
CA ALA A 10 -0.21 -1.91 -12.22
C ALA A 10 0.64 -0.72 -11.79
N ILE A 11 1.92 -0.93 -11.54
CA ILE A 11 2.86 0.14 -11.20
C ILE A 11 3.02 1.12 -12.38
N ILE A 12 3.26 0.63 -13.60
CA ILE A 12 3.39 1.49 -14.80
C ILE A 12 2.11 2.29 -15.04
N PHE A 13 0.95 1.64 -14.89
CA PHE A 13 -0.35 2.28 -14.99
C PHE A 13 -0.51 3.39 -13.96
N ALA A 14 -0.20 3.12 -12.69
CA ALA A 14 -0.26 4.11 -11.62
C ALA A 14 0.64 5.33 -11.89
N PHE A 15 1.87 5.13 -12.41
CA PHE A 15 2.74 6.22 -12.84
C PHE A 15 2.16 7.03 -14.01
N GLY A 16 1.54 6.37 -14.99
CA GLY A 16 0.87 7.03 -16.10
C GLY A 16 -0.30 7.91 -15.65
N VAL A 17 -1.13 7.40 -14.75
CA VAL A 17 -2.27 8.15 -14.20
C VAL A 17 -1.79 9.31 -13.32
N LEU A 18 -0.73 9.12 -12.53
CA LEU A 18 -0.10 10.22 -11.78
C LEU A 18 0.31 11.38 -12.71
N GLY A 19 0.96 11.07 -13.83
CA GLY A 19 1.34 12.09 -14.81
C GLY A 19 0.13 12.87 -15.35
N ALA A 20 -0.97 12.18 -15.65
CA ALA A 20 -2.20 12.81 -16.11
C ALA A 20 -2.86 13.71 -15.04
N ILE A 21 -2.81 13.32 -13.76
CA ILE A 21 -3.33 14.14 -12.66
C ILE A 21 -2.48 15.39 -12.45
N ILE A 22 -1.15 15.27 -12.46
CA ILE A 22 -0.27 16.45 -12.34
C ILE A 22 -0.57 17.43 -13.47
N LEU A 23 -0.80 16.92 -14.69
CA LEU A 23 -1.15 17.76 -15.84
C LEU A 23 -2.51 18.44 -15.69
N SER A 24 -3.49 17.82 -15.03
CA SER A 24 -4.82 18.40 -14.86
C SER A 24 -4.84 19.59 -13.90
N PHE A 25 -3.88 19.70 -12.97
CA PHE A 25 -3.78 20.85 -12.07
C PHE A 25 -3.35 22.15 -12.77
N PHE A 26 -2.75 22.10 -13.97
CA PHE A 26 -2.36 23.31 -14.71
C PHE A 26 -3.56 24.18 -15.16
N THR A 27 -4.77 23.63 -15.19
CA THR A 27 -5.98 24.33 -15.66
C THR A 27 -6.90 24.79 -14.53
N VAL A 28 -6.55 24.53 -13.26
CA VAL A 28 -7.44 24.74 -12.11
C VAL A 28 -7.12 26.05 -11.38
N THR A 29 -8.12 26.92 -11.24
CA THR A 29 -8.05 28.12 -10.40
C THR A 29 -8.27 27.75 -8.93
N LEU A 30 -7.29 28.01 -8.07
CA LEU A 30 -7.32 27.63 -6.65
C LEU A 30 -8.23 28.57 -5.82
N SER A 31 -8.81 28.04 -4.74
CA SER A 31 -9.83 28.69 -3.91
C SER A 31 -9.36 30.02 -3.27
N LYS A 32 -10.30 30.94 -3.02
CA LYS A 32 -10.07 32.29 -2.46
C LYS A 32 -10.18 32.39 -0.93
N ILE A 33 -10.62 31.33 -0.25
CA ILE A 33 -10.49 31.25 1.22
C ILE A 33 -8.98 31.31 1.52
N GLU A 34 -8.54 31.82 2.68
CA GLU A 34 -7.11 31.94 3.00
C GLU A 34 -6.60 30.75 3.83
N PRO A 35 -6.30 29.57 3.23
CA PRO A 35 -5.35 28.67 3.83
C PRO A 35 -3.97 29.32 3.90
N VAL A 36 -3.15 28.81 4.81
CA VAL A 36 -1.74 29.16 4.86
C VAL A 36 -1.13 28.86 3.50
N ARG A 37 -0.39 29.82 2.95
CA ARG A 37 0.32 29.62 1.69
C ARG A 37 1.62 28.88 1.95
N ASP A 38 1.94 27.97 1.04
CA ASP A 38 3.24 27.32 1.03
C ASP A 38 4.34 28.37 0.84
N ARG A 39 5.47 28.15 1.51
CA ARG A 39 6.59 29.11 1.56
C ARG A 39 7.38 29.16 0.25
N LEU A 40 7.40 28.06 -0.51
CA LEU A 40 8.18 27.95 -1.74
C LEU A 40 7.36 28.31 -2.98
N THR A 41 6.12 27.82 -3.03
CA THR A 41 5.24 27.96 -4.19
C THR A 41 4.19 29.04 -4.05
N GLY A 42 3.88 29.47 -2.83
CA GLY A 42 2.80 30.43 -2.55
C GLY A 42 1.39 29.86 -2.73
N TYR A 43 1.25 28.56 -3.02
CA TYR A 43 -0.05 27.93 -3.19
C TYR A 43 -0.74 27.65 -1.85
N PRO A 44 -2.09 27.64 -1.80
CA PRO A 44 -2.81 27.31 -0.57
C PRO A 44 -2.55 25.87 -0.12
N THR A 45 -2.31 25.70 1.17
CA THR A 45 -2.01 24.41 1.82
C THR A 45 -3.18 23.96 2.69
N TRP A 46 -3.23 22.68 3.04
CA TRP A 46 -4.24 22.13 3.94
C TRP A 46 -3.86 22.24 5.41
N HIS A 47 -2.62 22.61 5.74
CA HIS A 47 -2.21 22.81 7.12
C HIS A 47 -2.86 24.07 7.72
N GLY A 48 -3.50 23.89 8.87
CA GLY A 48 -3.76 24.99 9.79
C GLY A 48 -2.52 25.23 10.67
N VAL A 49 -2.28 26.50 11.05
CA VAL A 49 -1.30 26.79 12.10
C VAL A 49 -2.03 26.72 13.44
N TYR A 50 -1.61 25.82 14.33
CA TYR A 50 -2.05 25.82 15.72
C TYR A 50 -1.02 26.54 16.61
N GLN A 51 -1.46 27.02 17.78
CA GLN A 51 -0.60 27.75 18.70
C GLN A 51 0.56 26.85 19.19
N GLY A 52 1.79 27.30 19.00
CA GLY A 52 2.99 26.54 19.35
C GLY A 52 3.49 25.57 18.26
N PHE A 53 2.94 25.62 17.04
CA PHE A 53 3.46 24.86 15.92
C PHE A 53 4.90 25.26 15.57
N ASP A 54 5.83 24.36 15.85
CA ASP A 54 7.23 24.51 15.47
C ASP A 54 7.46 23.87 14.09
N ARG A 55 7.48 24.73 13.07
CA ARG A 55 7.68 24.30 11.69
C ARG A 55 9.08 23.73 11.46
N GLN A 56 10.11 24.26 12.11
CA GLN A 56 11.47 23.76 11.96
C GLN A 56 11.58 22.33 12.50
N LYS A 57 10.94 22.06 13.64
CA LYS A 57 10.83 20.71 14.19
C LYS A 57 10.07 19.77 13.24
N ASN A 58 8.95 20.22 12.68
CA ASN A 58 8.17 19.42 11.74
C ASN A 58 8.95 19.08 10.46
N ASP A 59 9.60 20.07 9.85
CA ASP A 59 10.41 19.89 8.64
C ASP A 59 11.63 19.01 8.91
N THR A 60 12.26 19.16 10.08
CA THR A 60 13.38 18.30 10.52
C THR A 60 12.93 16.85 10.65
N MET A 61 11.78 16.60 11.30
CA MET A 61 11.22 15.25 11.43
C MET A 61 10.87 14.66 10.06
N GLY A 62 10.17 15.42 9.21
CA GLY A 62 9.80 14.98 7.87
C GLY A 62 11.02 14.65 7.00
N THR A 63 12.06 15.48 7.06
CA THR A 63 13.33 15.26 6.33
C THR A 63 14.05 14.02 6.84
N PHE A 64 14.13 13.85 8.16
CA PHE A 64 14.78 12.68 8.76
C PHE A 64 14.07 11.38 8.33
N ILE A 65 12.74 11.33 8.45
CA ILE A 65 11.93 10.17 8.05
C ILE A 65 12.09 9.89 6.54
N ALA A 66 12.03 10.93 5.71
CA ALA A 66 12.23 10.80 4.27
C ALA A 66 13.58 10.17 3.92
N VAL A 67 14.67 10.63 4.55
CA VAL A 67 16.03 10.12 4.30
C VAL A 67 16.16 8.67 4.74
N ILE A 68 15.67 8.32 5.94
CA ILE A 68 15.71 6.94 6.43
C ILE A 68 14.93 6.01 5.50
N MET A 69 13.71 6.39 5.10
CA MET A 69 12.91 5.59 4.15
C MET A 69 13.58 5.49 2.78
N LEU A 70 14.25 6.53 2.30
CA LEU A 70 15.00 6.49 1.05
C LEU A 70 16.13 5.46 1.12
N VAL A 71 16.95 5.51 2.17
CA VAL A 71 18.07 4.58 2.36
C VAL A 71 17.57 3.13 2.48
N VAL A 72 16.56 2.89 3.32
CA VAL A 72 15.95 1.56 3.48
C VAL A 72 15.33 1.07 2.17
N GLY A 73 14.61 1.94 1.45
CA GLY A 73 14.01 1.64 0.16
C GLY A 73 15.05 1.28 -0.91
N LEU A 74 16.18 2.00 -0.97
CA LEU A 74 17.28 1.69 -1.91
C LEU A 74 17.98 0.37 -1.58
N ILE A 75 18.20 0.07 -0.29
CA ILE A 75 18.71 -1.24 0.14
C ILE A 75 17.71 -2.34 -0.24
N GLY A 76 16.42 -2.14 0.05
CA GLY A 76 15.35 -3.05 -0.32
C GLY A 76 15.27 -3.28 -1.83
N LEU A 77 15.44 -2.22 -2.64
CA LEU A 77 15.43 -2.30 -4.10
C LEU A 77 16.54 -3.21 -4.62
N LYS A 78 17.76 -3.07 -4.08
CA LYS A 78 18.88 -3.96 -4.41
C LYS A 78 18.55 -5.44 -4.11
N LEU A 79 17.86 -5.70 -3.00
CA LEU A 79 17.47 -7.06 -2.59
C LEU A 79 16.37 -7.64 -3.50
N VAL A 80 15.34 -6.88 -3.87
CA VAL A 80 14.22 -7.40 -4.69
C VAL A 80 14.54 -7.48 -6.19
N LEU A 81 15.56 -6.75 -6.65
CA LEU A 81 16.11 -6.88 -8.00
C LEU A 81 17.04 -8.10 -8.13
N ASN A 82 17.67 -8.52 -7.03
CA ASN A 82 18.54 -9.69 -6.97
C ASN A 82 17.97 -10.72 -5.98
N PRO A 83 16.77 -11.29 -6.27
CA PRO A 83 16.13 -12.23 -5.35
C PRO A 83 17.01 -13.47 -5.14
N PRO A 84 16.92 -14.11 -3.96
CA PRO A 84 17.68 -15.31 -3.68
C PRO A 84 17.32 -16.43 -4.67
N THR A 85 18.34 -17.12 -5.19
CA THR A 85 18.18 -18.22 -6.16
C THR A 85 17.92 -19.56 -5.48
N LYS A 86 18.26 -19.70 -4.19
CA LYS A 86 18.03 -20.92 -3.41
C LYS A 86 16.54 -21.01 -3.01
N PRO A 87 15.82 -22.10 -3.37
CA PRO A 87 14.40 -22.24 -3.06
C PRO A 87 14.06 -22.13 -1.57
N SER A 88 14.95 -22.58 -0.68
CA SER A 88 14.77 -22.52 0.78
C SER A 88 14.75 -21.09 1.35
N LEU A 89 15.21 -20.10 0.58
CA LEU A 89 15.23 -18.69 0.97
C LEU A 89 14.08 -17.89 0.35
N ILE A 90 13.25 -18.52 -0.48
CA ILE A 90 12.11 -17.87 -1.13
C ILE A 90 10.89 -18.04 -0.23
N THR A 91 10.39 -16.92 0.31
CA THR A 91 9.10 -16.95 1.01
C THR A 91 7.96 -17.07 0.01
N LYS A 92 6.93 -17.81 0.42
CA LYS A 92 5.77 -18.12 -0.40
C LYS A 92 4.50 -17.76 0.37
N PHE A 93 3.51 -17.34 -0.39
CA PHE A 93 2.11 -17.34 -0.02
C PHE A 93 1.52 -18.70 -0.37
N TYR A 94 0.70 -19.22 0.53
CA TYR A 94 -0.09 -20.42 0.29
C TYR A 94 -1.55 -20.02 0.18
N THR A 95 -2.21 -20.46 -0.88
CA THR A 95 -3.66 -20.31 -1.06
C THR A 95 -4.26 -21.68 -1.27
N VAL A 96 -5.31 -22.01 -0.53
CA VAL A 96 -6.10 -23.22 -0.79
C VAL A 96 -7.26 -22.85 -1.69
N SER A 97 -7.33 -23.51 -2.84
CA SER A 97 -8.45 -23.40 -3.78
C SER A 97 -9.20 -24.71 -3.82
N ASP A 98 -10.50 -24.66 -3.52
CA ASP A 98 -11.42 -25.79 -3.65
C ASP A 98 -11.91 -25.91 -5.10
N ASP A 99 -10.99 -26.15 -6.03
CA ASP A 99 -11.36 -26.53 -7.39
C ASP A 99 -11.40 -28.07 -7.47
N ASN A 100 -12.63 -28.62 -7.45
CA ASN A 100 -12.95 -30.04 -7.65
C ASN A 100 -12.43 -31.04 -6.59
N GLN A 101 -13.02 -31.03 -5.39
CA GLN A 101 -12.92 -32.08 -4.34
C GLN A 101 -11.52 -32.42 -3.79
N GLU A 102 -10.44 -31.96 -4.42
CA GLU A 102 -9.09 -31.94 -3.85
C GLU A 102 -8.72 -30.49 -3.53
N SER A 103 -8.38 -30.23 -2.28
CA SER A 103 -7.83 -28.94 -1.86
C SER A 103 -6.44 -28.75 -2.51
N VAL A 104 -6.38 -28.03 -3.63
CA VAL A 104 -5.10 -27.74 -4.29
C VAL A 104 -4.43 -26.59 -3.55
N ILE A 105 -3.29 -26.86 -2.92
CA ILE A 105 -2.43 -25.83 -2.33
C ILE A 105 -1.67 -25.15 -3.45
N SER A 106 -2.08 -23.94 -3.82
CA SER A 106 -1.36 -23.08 -4.74
C SER A 106 -0.27 -22.29 -4.00
N GLU A 107 0.96 -22.46 -4.44
CA GLU A 107 2.11 -21.71 -3.93
C GLU A 107 2.42 -20.50 -4.84
N VAL A 108 2.57 -19.32 -4.22
CA VAL A 108 2.94 -18.08 -4.93
C VAL A 108 4.13 -17.44 -4.24
N SER A 109 5.19 -17.13 -4.99
CA SER A 109 6.34 -16.43 -4.41
C SER A 109 5.96 -15.01 -3.97
N THR A 110 6.43 -14.61 -2.78
CA THR A 110 6.24 -13.26 -2.22
C THR A 110 7.11 -12.20 -2.89
N ILE A 111 7.95 -12.55 -3.88
CA ILE A 111 8.86 -11.59 -4.54
C ILE A 111 8.07 -10.39 -5.09
N GLY A 112 6.89 -10.62 -5.67
CA GLY A 112 6.02 -9.53 -6.15
C GLY A 112 5.55 -8.63 -5.02
N PHE A 113 5.18 -9.21 -3.88
CA PHE A 113 4.78 -8.48 -2.68
C PHE A 113 5.93 -7.68 -2.07
N ASN A 114 7.11 -8.25 -1.96
CA ASN A 114 8.31 -7.56 -1.49
C ASN A 114 8.67 -6.38 -2.41
N ARG A 115 8.51 -6.54 -3.73
CA ARG A 115 8.68 -5.43 -4.69
C ARG A 115 7.66 -4.31 -4.45
N SER A 116 6.40 -4.64 -4.18
CA SER A 116 5.38 -3.65 -3.84
C SER A 116 5.69 -2.93 -2.52
N LEU A 117 6.16 -3.64 -1.49
CA LEU A 117 6.57 -3.03 -0.20
C LEU A 117 7.78 -2.09 -0.35
N VAL A 118 8.78 -2.48 -1.15
CA VAL A 118 9.92 -1.62 -1.45
C VAL A 118 9.49 -0.40 -2.26
N THR A 119 8.61 -0.59 -3.25
CA THR A 119 8.05 0.52 -4.03
C THR A 119 7.30 1.47 -3.12
N TYR A 120 6.44 0.96 -2.25
CA TYR A 120 5.73 1.73 -1.23
C TYR A 120 6.70 2.55 -0.39
N THR A 121 7.73 1.93 0.20
CA THR A 121 8.74 2.63 1.01
C THR A 121 9.41 3.79 0.26
N LEU A 122 9.75 3.59 -1.01
CA LEU A 122 10.33 4.64 -1.87
C LEU A 122 9.32 5.75 -2.17
N ILE A 123 8.06 5.40 -2.46
CA ILE A 123 7.01 6.39 -2.71
C ILE A 123 6.68 7.18 -1.45
N THR A 124 6.60 6.54 -0.27
CA THR A 124 6.39 7.24 1.00
C THR A 124 7.53 8.22 1.28
N SER A 125 8.78 7.87 0.95
CA SER A 125 9.91 8.81 1.02
C SER A 125 9.71 10.00 0.07
N ILE A 126 9.33 9.77 -1.19
CA ILE A 126 9.03 10.84 -2.16
C ILE A 126 7.89 11.72 -1.66
N THR A 127 6.82 11.13 -1.11
CA THR A 127 5.67 11.85 -0.55
C THR A 127 6.07 12.72 0.64
N ALA A 128 6.97 12.22 1.51
CA ALA A 128 7.51 12.99 2.62
C ALA A 128 8.38 14.16 2.14
N ILE A 129 9.26 13.95 1.16
CA ILE A 129 10.07 15.01 0.53
C ILE A 129 9.14 16.06 -0.10
N ALA A 130 8.14 15.61 -0.85
CA ALA A 130 7.14 16.47 -1.46
C ALA A 130 6.37 17.28 -0.41
N GLY A 131 6.05 16.69 0.74
CA GLY A 131 5.41 17.39 1.85
C GLY A 131 6.31 18.47 2.46
N VAL A 132 7.63 18.26 2.52
CA VAL A 132 8.58 19.28 3.00
C VAL A 132 8.74 20.42 2.00
N ILE A 133 8.69 20.13 0.69
CA ILE A 133 8.90 21.10 -0.39
C ILE A 133 7.61 21.90 -0.71
N PHE A 134 6.51 21.21 -0.98
CA PHE A 134 5.27 21.83 -1.48
C PHE A 134 4.26 22.12 -0.38
N ASP A 135 4.54 21.68 0.84
CA ASP A 135 3.56 21.55 1.91
C ASP A 135 2.41 20.60 1.51
N ILE A 136 1.57 20.20 2.47
CA ILE A 136 0.38 19.39 2.17
C ILE A 136 -0.68 20.32 1.59
N GLY A 137 -1.23 19.99 0.42
CA GLY A 137 -2.22 20.80 -0.28
C GLY A 137 -2.66 20.13 -1.58
N LYS A 138 -3.40 20.87 -2.43
CA LYS A 138 -3.90 20.32 -3.71
C LYS A 138 -2.80 19.85 -4.66
N LEU A 139 -1.66 20.54 -4.71
CA LEU A 139 -0.54 20.11 -5.55
C LEU A 139 0.10 18.82 -5.02
N TRP A 140 0.25 18.72 -3.70
CA TRP A 140 0.77 17.53 -3.03
C TRP A 140 -0.19 16.34 -3.13
N SER A 141 -1.50 16.58 -3.24
CA SER A 141 -2.51 15.51 -3.29
C SER A 141 -2.31 14.56 -4.47
N ALA A 142 -1.71 15.00 -5.58
CA ALA A 142 -1.34 14.11 -6.68
C ALA A 142 -0.32 13.05 -6.24
N ILE A 143 0.71 13.49 -5.50
CA ILE A 143 1.78 12.62 -4.98
C ILE A 143 1.22 11.73 -3.86
N GLY A 144 0.41 12.29 -2.97
CA GLY A 144 -0.30 11.51 -1.95
C GLY A 144 -1.25 10.47 -2.56
N LEU A 145 -1.93 10.78 -3.65
CA LEU A 145 -2.84 9.84 -4.31
C LEU A 145 -2.07 8.67 -4.92
N PHE A 146 -0.87 8.94 -5.44
CA PHE A 146 0.02 7.89 -5.91
C PHE A 146 0.50 6.98 -4.79
N HIS A 147 0.91 7.54 -3.65
CA HIS A 147 1.22 6.77 -2.43
C HIS A 147 0.07 5.83 -2.05
N ASN A 148 -1.13 6.38 -1.92
CA ASN A 148 -2.33 5.66 -1.57
C ASN A 148 -2.69 4.57 -2.60
N THR A 149 -2.40 4.81 -3.88
CA THR A 149 -2.61 3.80 -4.93
C THR A 149 -1.68 2.60 -4.74
N ILE A 150 -0.44 2.79 -4.26
CA ILE A 150 0.46 1.67 -3.95
C ILE A 150 -0.09 0.84 -2.78
N GLU A 151 -0.70 1.47 -1.77
CA GLU A 151 -1.34 0.76 -0.66
C GLU A 151 -2.50 -0.11 -1.14
N ILE A 152 -3.33 0.41 -2.04
CA ILE A 152 -4.39 -0.38 -2.70
C ILE A 152 -3.79 -1.56 -3.46
N ILE A 153 -2.68 -1.37 -4.19
CA ILE A 153 -2.00 -2.46 -4.89
C ILE A 153 -1.53 -3.54 -3.90
N ILE A 154 -1.00 -3.16 -2.73
CA ILE A 154 -0.59 -4.10 -1.68
C ILE A 154 -1.81 -4.86 -1.14
N LEU A 155 -2.90 -4.16 -0.81
CA LEU A 155 -4.14 -4.76 -0.32
C LEU A 155 -4.75 -5.73 -1.34
N LEU A 156 -4.80 -5.35 -2.62
CA LEU A 156 -5.29 -6.22 -3.68
C LEU A 156 -4.38 -7.42 -3.88
N LEU A 157 -3.06 -7.25 -3.77
CA LEU A 157 -2.11 -8.35 -3.90
C LEU A 157 -2.29 -9.37 -2.76
N ILE A 158 -2.50 -8.89 -1.52
CA ILE A 158 -2.85 -9.75 -0.39
C ILE A 158 -4.20 -10.42 -0.64
N GLY A 159 -5.26 -9.65 -0.95
CA GLY A 159 -6.61 -10.19 -1.15
C GLY A 159 -6.73 -11.16 -2.34
N SER A 160 -5.77 -11.16 -3.27
CA SER A 160 -5.73 -12.05 -4.44
C SER A 160 -4.73 -13.19 -4.33
N GLY A 161 -4.22 -13.51 -3.13
CA GLY A 161 -3.31 -14.64 -2.96
C GLY A 161 -1.91 -14.42 -3.54
N GLY A 162 -1.50 -13.15 -3.68
CA GLY A 162 -0.22 -12.78 -4.28
C GLY A 162 -0.22 -12.68 -5.80
N ARG A 163 -1.38 -12.76 -6.47
CA ARG A 163 -1.48 -12.68 -7.95
C ARG A 163 -2.56 -11.69 -8.40
N LEU A 164 -2.13 -10.57 -8.96
CA LEU A 164 -3.03 -9.62 -9.63
C LEU A 164 -3.35 -10.09 -11.05
N THR A 165 -4.33 -10.98 -11.19
CA THR A 165 -4.69 -11.54 -12.48
C THR A 165 -5.95 -10.95 -13.11
N ASN A 166 -6.84 -10.38 -12.30
CA ASN A 166 -8.10 -9.87 -12.80
C ASN A 166 -7.94 -8.46 -13.38
N VAL A 167 -8.35 -8.28 -14.63
CA VAL A 167 -8.34 -6.97 -15.31
C VAL A 167 -9.28 -5.98 -14.60
N SER A 168 -10.34 -6.46 -13.94
CA SER A 168 -11.27 -5.61 -13.20
C SER A 168 -10.57 -4.77 -12.12
N TYR A 169 -9.48 -5.27 -11.52
CA TYR A 169 -8.71 -4.54 -10.52
C TYR A 169 -8.15 -3.23 -11.07
N PHE A 170 -7.71 -3.21 -12.33
CA PHE A 170 -7.19 -2.00 -12.97
C PHE A 170 -8.30 -0.99 -13.24
N VAL A 171 -9.50 -1.46 -13.60
CA VAL A 171 -10.67 -0.61 -13.79
C VAL A 171 -11.08 0.05 -12.47
N TRP A 172 -11.16 -0.74 -11.38
CA TRP A 172 -11.46 -0.20 -10.06
C TRP A 172 -10.43 0.80 -9.55
N MET A 173 -9.15 0.52 -9.82
CA MET A 173 -8.06 1.44 -9.49
C MET A 173 -8.17 2.75 -10.28
N LEU A 174 -8.48 2.69 -11.59
CA LEU A 174 -8.71 3.89 -12.39
C LEU A 174 -9.89 4.71 -11.88
N ILE A 175 -11.01 4.06 -11.56
CA ILE A 175 -12.19 4.70 -10.98
C ILE A 175 -11.80 5.40 -9.67
N TYR A 176 -11.10 4.71 -8.78
CA TYR A 176 -10.62 5.29 -7.52
C TYR A 176 -9.76 6.54 -7.77
N ILE A 177 -8.75 6.45 -8.64
CA ILE A 177 -7.81 7.56 -8.90
C ILE A 177 -8.56 8.76 -9.49
N VAL A 178 -9.41 8.55 -10.49
CA VAL A 178 -10.18 9.62 -11.14
C VAL A 178 -11.18 10.25 -10.17
N SER A 179 -11.86 9.44 -9.35
CA SER A 179 -12.81 9.94 -8.35
C SER A 179 -12.12 10.76 -7.27
N VAL A 180 -11.01 10.29 -6.70
CA VAL A 180 -10.29 11.03 -5.65
C VAL A 180 -9.70 12.32 -6.21
N ALA A 181 -9.04 12.26 -7.37
CA ALA A 181 -8.50 13.45 -8.01
C ALA A 181 -9.61 14.47 -8.35
N GLY A 182 -10.73 14.02 -8.90
CA GLY A 182 -11.88 14.85 -9.20
C GLY A 182 -12.45 15.52 -7.95
N ILE A 183 -12.67 14.77 -6.88
CA ILE A 183 -13.19 15.33 -5.61
C ILE A 183 -12.23 16.37 -5.05
N CYS A 184 -10.92 16.12 -5.05
CA CYS A 184 -9.93 17.09 -4.56
C CYS A 184 -9.82 18.35 -5.43
N ILE A 185 -9.95 18.21 -6.75
CA ILE A 185 -9.92 19.34 -7.68
C ILE A 185 -11.16 20.23 -7.49
N PHE A 186 -12.36 19.63 -7.50
CA PHE A 186 -13.62 20.37 -7.50
C PHE A 186 -14.10 20.80 -6.11
N SER A 187 -13.64 20.14 -5.04
CA SER A 187 -13.99 20.54 -3.66
C SER A 187 -13.15 21.72 -3.20
N ASN A 188 -13.73 22.55 -2.34
CA ASN A 188 -13.03 23.64 -1.67
C ASN A 188 -12.52 23.21 -0.29
N PHE A 189 -11.51 23.90 0.21
CA PHE A 189 -11.08 23.80 1.60
C PHE A 189 -12.24 24.14 2.56
N PRO A 190 -12.45 23.38 3.65
CA PRO A 190 -11.65 22.25 4.17
C PRO A 190 -12.09 20.85 3.69
N ILE A 191 -13.07 20.77 2.80
CA ILE A 191 -13.69 19.49 2.40
C ILE A 191 -12.71 18.63 1.61
N ASP A 192 -11.95 19.23 0.70
CA ASP A 192 -10.90 18.53 -0.07
C ASP A 192 -9.84 17.90 0.84
N ALA A 193 -9.35 18.65 1.83
CA ALA A 193 -8.37 18.21 2.81
C ALA A 193 -8.90 17.08 3.69
N LEU A 194 -10.11 17.25 4.23
CA LEU A 194 -10.76 16.26 5.08
C LEU A 194 -11.02 14.96 4.32
N PHE A 195 -11.59 15.06 3.12
CA PHE A 195 -11.84 13.90 2.27
C PHE A 195 -10.53 13.16 1.96
N PHE A 196 -9.50 13.89 1.55
CA PHE A 196 -8.20 13.29 1.23
C PHE A 196 -7.55 12.61 2.44
N LYS A 197 -7.66 13.21 3.63
CA LYS A 197 -7.12 12.59 4.86
C LYS A 197 -7.89 11.33 5.25
N ILE A 198 -9.23 11.36 5.19
CA ILE A 198 -10.07 10.21 5.56
C ILE A 198 -9.78 9.02 4.64
N GLN A 199 -9.76 9.23 3.32
CA GLN A 199 -9.51 8.12 2.39
C GLN A 199 -8.13 7.50 2.60
N GLY A 200 -7.09 8.30 2.88
CA GLY A 200 -5.76 7.82 3.24
C GLY A 200 -5.78 6.93 4.48
N LEU A 201 -6.33 7.44 5.59
CA LEU A 201 -6.43 6.71 6.84
C LEU A 201 -7.19 5.38 6.70
N CYS A 202 -8.22 5.32 5.85
CA CYS A 202 -8.93 4.07 5.59
C CYS A 202 -8.01 2.97 5.04
N MET A 203 -7.05 3.31 4.18
CA MET A 203 -6.09 2.34 3.64
C MET A 203 -5.02 1.97 4.68
N ASP A 204 -4.55 2.94 5.46
CA ASP A 204 -3.61 2.68 6.56
C ASP A 204 -4.18 1.65 7.54
N TYR A 205 -5.42 1.85 7.99
CA TYR A 205 -6.13 0.91 8.86
C TYR A 205 -6.37 -0.43 8.18
N ALA A 206 -6.75 -0.45 6.89
CA ALA A 206 -6.95 -1.70 6.16
C ALA A 206 -5.66 -2.53 6.10
N LEU A 207 -4.50 -1.90 5.89
CA LEU A 207 -3.19 -2.59 5.88
C LEU A 207 -2.86 -3.20 7.24
N VAL A 208 -3.10 -2.47 8.34
CA VAL A 208 -2.93 -3.02 9.71
C VAL A 208 -3.81 -4.26 9.89
N ILE A 209 -5.10 -4.16 9.55
CA ILE A 209 -6.05 -5.27 9.72
C ILE A 209 -5.62 -6.49 8.90
N GLU A 210 -5.23 -6.30 7.65
CA GLU A 210 -4.80 -7.39 6.78
C GLU A 210 -3.50 -8.05 7.27
N PHE A 211 -2.51 -7.28 7.72
CA PHE A 211 -1.30 -7.87 8.31
C PHE A 211 -1.57 -8.65 9.60
N VAL A 212 -2.49 -8.16 10.45
CA VAL A 212 -2.95 -8.90 11.64
C VAL A 212 -3.65 -10.20 11.26
N ARG A 213 -4.54 -10.17 10.26
CA ARG A 213 -5.23 -11.37 9.75
C ARG A 213 -4.26 -12.42 9.22
N ILE A 214 -3.29 -12.00 8.41
CA ILE A 214 -2.22 -12.86 7.90
C ILE A 214 -1.42 -13.47 9.06
N TYR A 215 -1.06 -12.67 10.07
CA TYR A 215 -0.30 -13.16 11.22
C TYR A 215 -1.07 -14.23 11.99
N ILE A 216 -2.33 -13.97 12.35
CA ILE A 216 -3.17 -14.92 13.09
C ILE A 216 -3.35 -16.21 12.27
N SER A 217 -3.68 -16.08 10.99
CA SER A 217 -3.78 -17.22 10.07
C SER A 217 -2.51 -18.05 10.04
N THR A 218 -1.37 -17.40 9.82
CA THR A 218 -0.07 -18.07 9.71
C THR A 218 0.27 -18.80 11.01
N LYS A 219 0.04 -18.16 12.16
CA LYS A 219 0.27 -18.77 13.46
C LYS A 219 -0.61 -20.00 13.68
N ASN A 220 -1.92 -19.87 13.44
CA ASN A 220 -2.87 -20.97 13.61
C ASN A 220 -2.52 -22.17 12.72
N HIS A 221 -2.12 -21.93 11.47
CA HIS A 221 -1.70 -23.01 10.56
C HIS A 221 -0.41 -23.70 11.01
N GLN A 222 0.56 -22.94 11.55
CA GLN A 222 1.78 -23.51 12.10
C GLN A 222 1.55 -24.30 13.39
N ASP A 223 0.59 -23.89 14.22
CA ASP A 223 0.25 -24.61 15.44
C ASP A 223 -0.57 -25.87 15.10
N ALA A 224 -1.50 -25.81 14.14
CA ALA A 224 -2.19 -27.00 13.62
C ALA A 224 -1.23 -28.02 12.97
N GLY A 225 -0.28 -27.56 12.15
CA GLY A 225 0.74 -28.43 11.54
C GLY A 225 1.81 -28.96 12.50
N LYS A 226 1.84 -28.50 13.76
CA LYS A 226 2.63 -29.14 14.84
C LYS A 226 1.86 -30.24 15.55
N ASP A 227 0.54 -30.13 15.60
CA ASP A 227 -0.35 -31.12 16.21
C ASP A 227 -0.74 -32.24 15.23
N GLU A 228 -0.65 -31.98 13.92
CA GLU A 228 -0.84 -32.97 12.85
C GLU A 228 0.52 -33.42 12.27
N LEU A 229 1.07 -34.50 12.82
CA LEU A 229 1.72 -35.50 11.96
C LEU A 229 0.66 -35.97 10.96
N PRO A 230 0.99 -36.28 9.68
CA PRO A 230 -0.02 -36.69 8.72
C PRO A 230 -0.59 -38.04 9.17
N LEU A 231 -1.71 -37.98 9.86
CA LEU A 231 -2.59 -39.11 10.08
C LEU A 231 -3.57 -39.04 8.92
N ASP A 232 -3.43 -39.99 8.00
CA ASP A 232 -4.57 -40.53 7.25
C ASP A 232 -5.76 -40.59 8.21
N ASN A 233 -6.78 -39.78 7.94
CA ASN A 233 -8.19 -40.12 8.11
C ASN A 233 -9.06 -38.95 7.63
N ASP A 234 -9.64 -39.20 6.46
CA ASP A 234 -11.02 -38.98 6.04
C ASP A 234 -11.98 -38.29 7.03
N ASP A 235 -12.85 -37.50 6.41
CA ASP A 235 -14.09 -36.90 6.93
C ASP A 235 -13.97 -35.58 7.71
N TYR A 236 -13.95 -34.45 6.99
CA TYR A 236 -14.75 -33.29 7.41
C TYR A 236 -15.38 -32.56 6.23
N ASN A 237 -16.70 -32.74 6.12
CA ASN A 237 -17.63 -31.92 5.37
C ASN A 237 -17.79 -30.55 6.07
N ASP A 238 -17.44 -29.45 5.41
CA ASP A 238 -18.22 -28.21 5.59
C ASP A 238 -18.14 -27.29 4.36
N ASN A 239 -19.32 -26.94 3.86
CA ASN A 239 -19.52 -26.08 2.71
C ASN A 239 -19.29 -24.61 3.11
N GLN A 240 -18.08 -24.11 2.95
CA GLN A 240 -17.82 -22.67 2.89
C GLN A 240 -16.72 -22.37 1.88
N SER A 241 -17.11 -21.78 0.75
CA SER A 241 -16.19 -21.10 -0.19
C SER A 241 -15.58 -19.86 0.47
N LYS A 242 -14.73 -20.08 1.48
CA LYS A 242 -13.87 -19.05 2.06
C LYS A 242 -12.53 -19.17 1.36
N LEU A 243 -12.16 -18.11 0.66
CA LEU A 243 -10.78 -17.88 0.23
C LEU A 243 -9.88 -18.07 1.48
N LEU A 244 -9.25 -19.24 1.58
CA LEU A 244 -8.50 -19.66 2.76
C LEU A 244 -7.24 -18.79 2.90
N PRO A 245 -6.81 -18.55 4.14
CA PRO A 245 -5.94 -17.43 4.44
C PRO A 245 -4.48 -17.72 4.10
N ILE A 246 -3.80 -16.66 3.69
CA ILE A 246 -2.41 -16.68 3.26
C ILE A 246 -1.50 -17.00 4.47
N THR A 247 -0.65 -18.01 4.32
CA THR A 247 0.36 -18.37 5.34
C THR A 247 1.77 -18.02 4.86
N PHE A 248 2.64 -17.60 5.78
CA PHE A 248 4.06 -17.34 5.54
C PHE A 248 4.93 -18.32 6.32
N ASN A 249 6.08 -18.71 5.77
CA ASN A 249 7.03 -19.58 6.49
C ASN A 249 7.70 -18.93 7.73
N HIS A 250 7.61 -17.60 7.89
CA HIS A 250 8.24 -16.89 9.01
C HIS A 250 7.25 -15.91 9.69
N HIS A 251 6.44 -16.41 10.63
CA HIS A 251 5.43 -15.60 11.33
C HIS A 251 6.02 -14.37 12.05
N ASN A 252 7.24 -14.49 12.61
CA ASN A 252 7.93 -13.38 13.27
C ASN A 252 8.23 -12.21 12.32
N SER A 253 8.37 -12.46 11.02
CA SER A 253 8.60 -11.39 10.04
C SER A 253 7.34 -10.54 9.79
N ILE A 254 6.14 -11.10 9.98
CA ILE A 254 4.87 -10.38 9.81
C ILE A 254 4.65 -9.37 10.95
N ILE A 255 5.17 -9.65 12.15
CA ILE A 255 5.08 -8.71 13.28
C ILE A 255 5.70 -7.35 12.92
N PHE A 256 6.80 -7.34 12.18
CA PHE A 256 7.41 -6.08 11.71
C PHE A 256 6.50 -5.32 10.74
N LEU A 257 5.71 -6.01 9.91
CA LEU A 257 4.74 -5.36 9.02
C LEU A 257 3.58 -4.74 9.82
N ILE A 258 3.10 -5.42 10.86
CA ILE A 258 2.06 -4.88 11.77
C ILE A 258 2.57 -3.66 12.51
N LEU A 259 3.79 -3.72 13.06
CA LEU A 259 4.40 -2.59 13.77
C LEU A 259 4.62 -1.41 12.84
N ALA A 260 5.14 -1.66 11.63
CA ALA A 260 5.37 -0.62 10.63
C ALA A 260 4.06 0.04 10.16
N SER A 261 3.03 -0.74 9.83
CA SER A 261 1.74 -0.17 9.41
C SER A 261 1.03 0.55 10.55
N SER A 262 1.11 0.04 11.79
CA SER A 262 0.54 0.73 12.95
C SER A 262 1.23 2.06 13.23
N ALA A 263 2.56 2.10 13.12
CA ALA A 263 3.32 3.34 13.25
C ALA A 263 3.04 4.33 12.11
N HIS A 264 2.64 3.85 10.92
CA HIS A 264 2.30 4.72 9.78
C HIS A 264 0.96 5.47 9.97
N VAL A 265 0.03 4.89 10.74
CA VAL A 265 -1.27 5.54 11.04
C VAL A 265 -1.09 6.82 11.87
N PHE A 266 -0.06 6.87 12.72
CA PHE A 266 0.17 7.92 13.73
C PHE A 266 1.24 8.93 13.30
#